data_AF-A0A669CXD7-F1
#
_entry.id   AF-A0A669CXD7-F1
#
_cell.length_a   1.000
_cell.length_b   1.000
_cell.length_c   1.000
_cell.angle_alpha   90.00
_cell.angle_beta   90.00
_cell.angle_gamma   90.00
#
_symmetry.space_group_name_H-M   'P 1'
#
loop_
_entity.id
_entity.type
_entity.pdbx_description
1 polymer ?
#
loop_
_entity_poly.entity_id
_entity_poly.type
_entity_poly.pdbx_seq_one_letter_code
_entity_poly.pdbx_strand_id
1 'polypeptide(L)'
;MPVFPPLSLVATPEALQLFHCTCPQHIRSLPPFLPCVSYFPSLQALRKTGLLTSDPRLRDCVHQMRQSTHDSIGTVMMDKKLFRRCVGNNIILLTKAFRKKFIIPDFEKFVLQIDTLYDTAHRQEGGQVADYIPQLAKFSPDLWGVSLCTIDGQRHSVGDTKVPFCLQSCVKPLEYAIAVHEFGSEHVHQFVGKEPSGLKFNKLSLNEEDKPHNPMVNAGAIVISSLIKPHSNKAERFDYVMEFLKSMAGTEYVGFSNATFQSERETGDRNFAIGYYLKEKKCFPENADMIAALDFYFQVGLPAKSGVSGAVLLVVPNVMGMMCWSPPLDRLGNSVRGIHFCQDLVSYFNFHNYDNLRHFTKKHDPRRRSDDDDDPNKSVVNLMFAAYNGDVSALRRFALSAVNMEQRDYDSRTVLHIAAAEGQVEAVIFLTEICKVNPHMKDRWGNTPLDDAMQFGHEVVVSLLQEYQRVYDDIDSLSNTDEQKAAFDTLKSIV
;
A
#
# COMPACT_ATOMS: atom_id res chain seq x y z
N MET A 1 -1.34 24.03 44.26
CA MET A 1 -0.89 22.93 43.37
C MET A 1 0.59 23.11 43.11
N PRO A 2 1.43 22.06 43.22
CA PRO A 2 2.88 22.19 43.02
C PRO A 2 3.23 22.33 41.54
N VAL A 3 4.25 23.12 41.24
CA VAL A 3 4.81 23.30 39.89
C VAL A 3 5.88 22.21 39.67
N PHE A 4 5.70 21.37 38.66
CA PHE A 4 6.74 20.44 38.22
C PHE A 4 7.73 21.14 37.26
N PRO A 5 9.05 20.91 37.40
CA PRO A 5 10.05 21.42 36.45
C PRO A 5 10.06 20.60 35.15
N PRO A 6 10.58 21.15 34.03
CA PRO A 6 10.65 20.44 32.76
C PRO A 6 11.65 19.27 32.81
N LEU A 7 11.19 18.10 32.36
CA LEU A 7 12.02 16.89 32.20
C LEU A 7 13.06 17.10 31.09
N SER A 8 14.33 17.21 31.48
CA SER A 8 15.46 17.11 30.56
C SER A 8 15.65 15.65 30.13
N LEU A 9 15.23 15.35 28.89
CA LEU A 9 15.45 14.05 28.24
C LEU A 9 16.93 13.85 27.88
N VAL A 10 17.73 13.52 28.89
CA VAL A 10 19.09 13.00 28.71
C VAL A 10 18.98 11.59 28.12
N ALA A 11 19.34 11.42 26.85
CA ALA A 11 19.41 10.11 26.22
C ALA A 11 20.41 9.22 26.96
N THR A 12 19.94 8.09 27.51
CA THR A 12 20.76 7.20 28.35
C THR A 12 21.88 6.52 27.53
N PRO A 13 23.02 6.18 28.15
CA PRO A 13 24.14 5.51 27.47
C PRO A 13 23.76 4.17 26.80
N GLU A 14 22.78 3.47 27.36
CA GLU A 14 22.29 2.16 26.88
C GLU A 14 21.68 2.24 25.48
N ALA A 15 21.00 3.34 25.15
CA ALA A 15 20.46 3.59 23.80
C ALA A 15 21.57 3.72 22.73
N LEU A 16 22.81 4.06 23.14
CA LEU A 16 23.97 4.17 22.28
C LEU A 16 24.79 2.87 22.21
N GLN A 17 24.81 2.05 23.26
CA GLN A 17 25.43 0.71 23.22
C GLN A 17 24.71 -0.25 22.26
N LEU A 18 23.39 -0.12 22.10
CA LEU A 18 22.63 -0.83 21.06
C LEU A 18 23.15 -0.55 19.63
N PHE A 19 23.83 0.57 19.37
CA PHE A 19 24.44 0.84 18.07
C PHE A 19 25.77 0.09 17.84
N HIS A 20 26.42 -0.41 18.90
CA HIS A 20 27.63 -1.22 18.81
C HIS A 20 27.35 -2.73 18.91
N CYS A 21 26.34 -3.16 19.67
CA CYS A 21 26.08 -4.59 19.92
C CYS A 21 24.94 -5.22 19.09
N THR A 22 24.05 -4.44 18.46
CA THR A 22 22.99 -4.97 17.58
C THR A 22 23.13 -4.45 16.16
N CYS A 23 24.29 -4.69 15.55
CA CYS A 23 24.51 -4.53 14.12
C CYS A 23 24.31 -5.90 13.43
N PRO A 24 23.16 -6.16 12.78
CA PRO A 24 23.02 -7.34 11.94
C PRO A 24 23.95 -7.18 10.73
N GLN A 25 24.38 -8.29 10.12
CA GLN A 25 25.36 -8.29 9.02
C GLN A 25 24.90 -7.57 7.73
N HIS A 26 23.69 -6.99 7.71
CA HIS A 26 23.09 -6.24 6.60
C HIS A 26 23.46 -4.75 6.54
N ILE A 27 24.16 -4.16 7.53
CA ILE A 27 24.80 -2.84 7.34
C ILE A 27 26.11 -3.01 6.55
N ARG A 28 26.01 -3.56 5.33
CA ARG A 28 27.10 -3.68 4.34
C ARG A 28 26.93 -2.73 3.14
N SER A 29 25.83 -1.98 3.07
CA SER A 29 25.59 -0.93 2.06
C SER A 29 26.28 0.41 2.37
N LEU A 30 26.91 0.52 3.54
CA LEU A 30 27.95 1.51 3.84
C LEU A 30 29.28 0.76 4.02
N PRO A 31 30.42 1.26 3.48
CA PRO A 31 31.69 0.54 3.52
C PRO A 31 32.11 0.20 4.97
N PRO A 32 32.40 -1.07 5.32
CA PRO A 32 32.58 -1.45 6.73
C PRO A 32 33.84 -0.90 7.43
N PHE A 33 34.77 -0.29 6.69
CA PHE A 33 36.09 0.12 7.18
C PHE A 33 36.57 1.47 6.61
N LEU A 34 35.77 2.53 6.76
CA LEU A 34 36.25 3.90 6.52
C LEU A 34 36.10 4.75 7.80
N PRO A 35 37.16 5.47 8.23
CA PRO A 35 37.11 6.33 9.43
C PRO A 35 36.27 7.60 9.24
N CYS A 36 35.84 7.88 8.01
CA CYS A 36 34.97 9.01 7.66
C CYS A 36 33.85 8.55 6.71
N VAL A 37 32.67 9.12 6.87
CA VAL A 37 31.49 8.87 6.03
C VAL A 37 31.43 9.93 4.94
N SER A 38 31.33 9.53 3.68
CA SER A 38 31.18 10.50 2.58
C SER A 38 29.75 11.05 2.50
N TYR A 39 29.63 12.35 2.24
CA TYR A 39 28.37 13.08 2.13
C TYR A 39 27.43 12.53 1.04
N PHE A 40 27.97 12.21 -0.15
CA PHE A 40 27.16 11.78 -1.29
C PHE A 40 26.49 10.40 -1.13
N PRO A 41 27.21 9.33 -0.75
CA PRO A 41 26.59 8.03 -0.43
C PRO A 41 25.52 8.12 0.67
N SER A 42 25.69 9.02 1.64
CA SER A 42 24.73 9.22 2.73
C SER A 42 23.38 9.77 2.23
N LEU A 43 23.41 10.75 1.32
CA LEU A 43 22.19 11.29 0.69
C LEU A 43 21.57 10.31 -0.31
N GLN A 44 22.38 9.52 -1.01
CA GLN A 44 21.88 8.47 -1.89
C GLN A 44 21.17 7.36 -1.08
N ALA A 45 21.79 6.88 0.01
CA ALA A 45 21.19 5.92 0.91
C ALA A 45 19.90 6.44 1.57
N LEU A 46 19.85 7.74 1.91
CA LEU A 46 18.61 8.38 2.38
C LEU A 46 17.50 8.32 1.32
N ARG A 47 17.80 8.65 0.05
CA ARG A 47 16.83 8.57 -1.05
C ARG A 47 16.31 7.14 -1.27
N LYS A 48 17.14 6.11 -1.08
CA LYS A 48 16.70 4.69 -1.14
C LYS A 48 15.61 4.35 -0.10
N THR A 49 15.55 5.07 1.02
CA THR A 49 14.46 4.89 2.01
C THR A 49 13.13 5.51 1.58
N GLY A 50 13.11 6.27 0.48
CA GLY A 50 11.95 7.01 -0.02
C GLY A 50 11.80 8.43 0.54
N LEU A 51 12.64 8.84 1.50
CA LEU A 51 12.63 10.21 2.02
C LEU A 51 13.30 11.18 1.04
N LEU A 52 12.65 12.32 0.80
CA LEU A 52 13.20 13.41 0.00
C LEU A 52 14.09 14.32 0.84
N THR A 53 15.13 14.89 0.22
CA THR A 53 15.99 15.90 0.87
C THR A 53 15.29 17.24 1.14
N SER A 54 14.06 17.40 0.66
CA SER A 54 13.17 18.54 0.92
C SER A 54 12.21 18.30 2.10
N ASP A 55 12.24 17.14 2.75
CA ASP A 55 11.39 16.84 3.91
C ASP A 55 11.59 17.88 5.04
N PRO A 56 10.55 18.61 5.47
CA PRO A 56 10.66 19.60 6.54
C PRO A 56 11.25 19.03 7.85
N ARG A 57 11.01 17.75 8.13
CA ARG A 57 11.51 17.03 9.32
C ARG A 57 13.00 16.66 9.21
N LEU A 58 13.62 16.86 8.05
CA LEU A 58 15.06 16.68 7.81
C LEU A 58 15.80 18.01 7.55
N ARG A 59 15.08 19.14 7.51
CA ARG A 59 15.63 20.47 7.19
C ARG A 59 16.91 20.79 7.96
N ASP A 60 16.90 20.58 9.27
CA ASP A 60 18.02 20.95 10.14
C ASP A 60 19.26 20.07 9.88
N CYS A 61 19.08 18.75 9.74
CA CYS A 61 20.14 17.83 9.32
C CYS A 61 20.72 18.22 7.95
N VAL A 62 19.87 18.41 6.93
CA VAL A 62 20.31 18.79 5.57
C VAL A 62 21.01 20.16 5.59
N HIS A 63 20.54 21.11 6.41
CA HIS A 63 21.18 22.42 6.55
C HIS A 63 22.56 22.32 7.21
N GLN A 64 22.70 21.59 8.32
CA GLN A 64 23.99 21.38 8.97
C GLN A 64 24.97 20.60 8.07
N MET A 65 24.52 19.56 7.39
CA MET A 65 25.36 18.82 6.43
C MET A 65 25.82 19.71 5.26
N ARG A 66 24.97 20.61 4.76
CA ARG A 66 25.34 21.61 3.74
C ARG A 66 26.35 22.64 4.26
N GLN A 67 26.16 23.17 5.47
CA GLN A 67 27.13 24.10 6.08
C GLN A 67 28.53 23.46 6.14
N SER A 68 28.64 22.25 6.71
CA SER A 68 29.91 21.53 6.78
C SER A 68 30.50 21.13 5.42
N THR A 69 29.69 21.14 4.37
CA THR A 69 30.14 20.96 2.98
C THR A 69 30.77 22.23 2.41
N HIS A 70 30.25 23.41 2.74
CA HIS A 70 30.84 24.68 2.33
C HIS A 70 32.18 24.97 3.03
N ASP A 71 32.36 24.49 4.26
CA ASP A 71 33.60 24.63 5.03
C ASP A 71 34.75 23.72 4.52
N SER A 72 34.47 22.81 3.57
CA SER A 72 35.40 21.76 3.12
C SER A 72 35.75 21.88 1.64
N ILE A 73 37.05 21.94 1.30
CA ILE A 73 37.51 21.95 -0.09
C ILE A 73 37.63 20.51 -0.60
N GLY A 74 36.61 20.02 -1.32
CA GLY A 74 36.62 18.72 -2.01
C GLY A 74 35.52 17.75 -1.56
N THR A 75 35.72 16.46 -1.79
CA THR A 75 34.75 15.41 -1.44
C THR A 75 34.62 15.29 0.08
N VAL A 76 33.53 15.82 0.64
CA VAL A 76 33.35 15.93 2.10
C VAL A 76 33.36 14.56 2.77
N MET A 77 34.36 14.36 3.63
CA MET A 77 34.53 13.20 4.49
C MET A 77 34.18 13.61 5.92
N MET A 78 33.01 13.19 6.40
CA MET A 78 32.52 13.53 7.73
C MET A 78 33.07 12.55 8.78
N ASP A 79 33.68 13.06 9.84
CA ASP A 79 34.07 12.23 10.98
C ASP A 79 32.86 11.81 11.84
N LYS A 80 33.06 10.84 12.73
CA LYS A 80 31.99 10.31 13.61
C LYS A 80 31.36 11.39 14.51
N LYS A 81 32.11 12.45 14.89
CA LYS A 81 31.61 13.54 15.74
C LYS A 81 30.75 14.52 14.94
N LEU A 82 31.21 14.95 13.78
CA LEU A 82 30.50 15.83 12.87
C LEU A 82 29.20 15.18 12.38
N PHE A 83 29.26 13.91 11.96
CA PHE A 83 28.07 13.16 11.57
C PHE A 83 27.04 13.11 12.71
N ARG A 84 27.47 12.77 13.95
CA ARG A 84 26.60 12.74 15.13
C ARG A 84 25.97 14.11 15.46
N ARG A 85 26.70 15.21 15.23
CA ARG A 85 26.18 16.58 15.36
C ARG A 85 25.10 16.84 14.31
N CYS A 86 25.38 16.59 13.03
CA CYS A 86 24.44 16.84 11.93
C CYS A 86 23.14 16.03 12.05
N VAL A 87 23.21 14.74 12.41
CA VAL A 87 22.01 13.90 12.52
C VAL A 87 21.28 14.03 13.86
N GLY A 88 21.87 14.69 14.87
CA GLY A 88 21.44 14.63 16.27
C GLY A 88 19.97 15.00 16.48
N ASN A 89 19.50 16.08 15.85
CA ASN A 89 18.11 16.56 15.98
C ASN A 89 17.09 15.65 15.26
N ASN A 90 17.52 14.89 14.26
CA ASN A 90 16.65 14.13 13.36
C ASN A 90 16.88 12.60 13.47
N ILE A 91 17.68 12.18 14.45
CA ILE A 91 18.16 10.80 14.61
C ILE A 91 17.04 9.78 14.76
N ILE A 92 15.91 10.13 15.37
CA ILE A 92 14.77 9.21 15.56
C ILE A 92 14.16 8.82 14.19
N LEU A 93 13.94 9.80 13.31
CA LEU A 93 13.41 9.58 11.96
C LEU A 93 14.41 8.79 11.10
N LEU A 94 15.69 9.19 11.12
CA LEU A 94 16.75 8.49 10.40
C LEU A 94 16.96 7.06 10.90
N THR A 95 16.83 6.82 12.21
CA THR A 95 16.89 5.47 12.80
C THR A 95 15.72 4.60 12.35
N LYS A 96 14.50 5.16 12.20
CA LYS A 96 13.38 4.43 11.60
C LYS A 96 13.66 4.08 10.14
N ALA A 97 14.14 5.05 9.35
CA ALA A 97 14.46 4.90 7.95
C ALA A 97 15.49 3.78 7.70
N PHE A 98 16.69 3.90 8.29
CA PHE A 98 17.79 2.97 8.04
C PHE A 98 17.60 1.59 8.71
N ARG A 99 16.75 1.46 9.73
CA ARG A 99 16.39 0.15 10.31
C ARG A 99 15.22 -0.54 9.61
N LYS A 100 14.81 -0.08 8.41
CA LYS A 100 13.64 -0.57 7.67
C LYS A 100 12.38 -0.65 8.57
N LYS A 101 12.11 0.40 9.34
CA LYS A 101 10.95 0.50 10.27
C LYS A 101 9.85 1.46 9.77
N PHE A 102 9.93 1.87 8.51
CA PHE A 102 8.80 2.54 7.85
C PHE A 102 7.76 1.52 7.40
N ILE A 103 6.54 2.03 7.20
CA ILE A 103 5.38 1.26 6.76
C ILE A 103 5.57 0.54 5.42
N ILE A 104 6.48 1.01 4.56
CA ILE A 104 6.98 0.26 3.41
C ILE A 104 8.50 0.08 3.59
N PRO A 105 8.97 -1.10 4.05
CA PRO A 105 10.39 -1.34 4.36
C PRO A 105 11.31 -1.28 3.14
N ASP A 106 10.92 -1.90 2.03
CA ASP A 106 11.72 -2.06 0.82
C ASP A 106 11.20 -1.17 -0.32
N PHE A 107 11.26 0.15 -0.08
CA PHE A 107 10.64 1.16 -0.94
C PHE A 107 11.14 1.15 -2.39
N GLU A 108 12.41 0.82 -2.67
CA GLU A 108 12.93 0.72 -4.05
C GLU A 108 12.21 -0.37 -4.87
N LYS A 109 11.95 -1.55 -4.28
CA LYS A 109 11.20 -2.64 -4.95
C LYS A 109 9.75 -2.22 -5.20
N PHE A 110 9.11 -1.60 -4.20
CA PHE A 110 7.74 -1.13 -4.28
C PHE A 110 7.57 -0.07 -5.38
N VAL A 111 8.50 0.88 -5.47
CA VAL A 111 8.53 1.92 -6.51
C VAL A 111 8.63 1.33 -7.91
N LEU A 112 9.53 0.37 -8.14
CA LEU A 112 9.66 -0.29 -9.45
C LEU A 112 8.35 -0.96 -9.91
N GLN A 113 7.59 -1.51 -8.97
CA GLN A 113 6.28 -2.06 -9.27
C GLN A 113 5.24 -0.96 -9.59
N ILE A 114 5.23 0.16 -8.85
CA ILE A 114 4.37 1.32 -9.15
C ILE A 114 4.65 1.86 -10.56
N ASP A 115 5.91 1.88 -10.99
CA ASP A 115 6.29 2.31 -12.34
C ASP A 115 5.76 1.34 -13.41
N THR A 116 5.83 0.03 -13.15
CA THR A 116 5.25 -1.01 -14.03
C THR A 116 3.73 -0.90 -14.14
N LEU A 117 3.05 -0.52 -13.05
CA LEU A 117 1.61 -0.24 -13.04
C LEU A 117 1.28 1.05 -13.79
N TYR A 118 2.11 2.10 -13.65
CA TYR A 118 1.98 3.35 -14.38
C TYR A 118 2.07 3.12 -15.90
N ASP A 119 3.06 2.36 -16.37
CA ASP A 119 3.26 2.03 -17.79
C ASP A 119 2.11 1.17 -18.35
N THR A 120 1.52 0.33 -17.52
CA THR A 120 0.37 -0.50 -17.91
C THR A 120 -0.90 0.33 -18.06
N ALA A 121 -1.16 1.25 -17.12
CA ALA A 121 -2.27 2.20 -17.23
C ALA A 121 -2.05 3.25 -18.35
N HIS A 122 -0.81 3.64 -18.65
CA HIS A 122 -0.50 4.63 -19.69
C HIS A 122 -0.95 4.18 -21.10
N ARG A 123 -0.88 2.87 -21.36
CA ARG A 123 -1.33 2.22 -22.62
C ARG A 123 -2.84 2.32 -22.87
N GLN A 124 -3.62 2.83 -21.93
CA GLN A 124 -5.05 3.10 -22.14
C GLN A 124 -5.23 4.43 -22.88
N GLU A 125 -5.70 4.36 -24.13
CA GLU A 125 -6.00 5.51 -25.01
C GLU A 125 -7.48 5.92 -25.00
N GLY A 126 -8.32 5.22 -24.23
CA GLY A 126 -9.76 5.48 -24.16
C GLY A 126 -10.14 6.71 -23.32
N GLY A 127 -11.33 7.25 -23.61
CA GLY A 127 -11.97 8.33 -22.84
C GLY A 127 -12.13 9.63 -23.62
N GLN A 128 -12.75 10.62 -23.00
CA GLN A 128 -12.91 11.98 -23.55
C GLN A 128 -12.52 13.02 -22.51
N VAL A 129 -11.73 14.03 -22.90
CA VAL A 129 -11.40 15.17 -22.02
C VAL A 129 -12.67 15.99 -21.77
N ALA A 130 -12.88 16.42 -20.52
CA ALA A 130 -14.04 17.26 -20.19
C ALA A 130 -13.99 18.59 -20.95
N ASP A 131 -14.99 18.82 -21.81
CA ASP A 131 -15.05 19.93 -22.78
C ASP A 131 -16.16 20.95 -22.48
N TYR A 132 -17.01 20.70 -21.48
CA TYR A 132 -18.11 21.60 -21.07
C TYR A 132 -17.65 22.99 -20.60
N ILE A 133 -16.37 23.15 -20.23
CA ILE A 133 -15.72 24.45 -20.02
C ILE A 133 -14.37 24.53 -20.75
N PRO A 134 -14.02 25.69 -21.35
CA PRO A 134 -12.83 25.83 -22.20
C PRO A 134 -11.50 25.74 -21.44
N GLN A 135 -11.50 25.76 -20.10
CA GLN A 135 -10.30 25.58 -19.28
C GLN A 135 -9.93 24.11 -19.10
N LEU A 136 -10.91 23.19 -19.12
CA LEU A 136 -10.65 21.74 -19.05
C LEU A 136 -10.30 21.18 -20.43
N ALA A 137 -10.96 21.67 -21.48
CA ALA A 137 -10.68 21.31 -22.88
C ALA A 137 -9.23 21.62 -23.35
N LYS A 138 -8.46 22.41 -22.59
CA LYS A 138 -7.07 22.78 -22.91
C LYS A 138 -6.03 21.71 -22.51
N PHE A 139 -6.39 20.76 -21.64
CA PHE A 139 -5.45 19.73 -21.23
C PHE A 139 -5.31 18.67 -22.33
N SER A 140 -4.08 18.30 -22.68
CA SER A 140 -3.84 17.21 -23.64
C SER A 140 -4.37 15.88 -23.07
N PRO A 141 -5.01 15.03 -23.89
CA PRO A 141 -5.41 13.69 -23.49
C PRO A 141 -4.21 12.80 -23.09
N ASP A 142 -3.00 13.12 -23.58
CA ASP A 142 -1.80 12.30 -23.36
C ASP A 142 -1.27 12.38 -21.93
N LEU A 143 -1.63 13.44 -21.20
CA LEU A 143 -1.11 13.72 -19.86
C LEU A 143 -1.45 12.60 -18.87
N TRP A 144 -0.44 12.10 -18.16
CA TRP A 144 -0.59 11.04 -17.17
C TRP A 144 0.43 11.20 -16.05
N GLY A 145 -0.04 11.31 -14.80
CA GLY A 145 0.83 11.41 -13.64
C GLY A 145 0.30 10.62 -12.45
N VAL A 146 1.19 9.92 -11.76
CA VAL A 146 0.92 9.21 -10.51
C VAL A 146 1.91 9.67 -9.44
N SER A 147 1.40 10.07 -8.28
CA SER A 147 2.21 10.48 -7.12
C SER A 147 1.70 9.83 -5.85
N LEU A 148 2.62 9.43 -4.97
CA LEU A 148 2.31 8.80 -3.69
C LEU A 148 3.12 9.38 -2.52
N CYS A 149 2.54 9.32 -1.33
CA CYS A 149 3.14 9.71 -0.06
C CYS A 149 2.71 8.73 1.04
N THR A 150 3.65 8.01 1.65
CA THR A 150 3.36 7.10 2.77
C THR A 150 3.14 7.88 4.07
N ILE A 151 2.49 7.26 5.06
CA ILE A 151 2.27 7.88 6.38
C ILE A 151 3.59 8.23 7.11
N ASP A 152 4.70 7.57 6.78
CA ASP A 152 6.04 7.91 7.28
C ASP A 152 6.72 9.04 6.49
N GLY A 153 6.14 9.49 5.37
CA GLY A 153 6.65 10.55 4.50
C GLY A 153 7.56 10.08 3.37
N GLN A 154 7.55 8.79 3.03
CA GLN A 154 8.24 8.26 1.84
C GLN A 154 7.45 8.68 0.60
N ARG A 155 8.11 9.19 -0.44
CA ARG A 155 7.45 9.82 -1.60
C ARG A 155 8.02 9.31 -2.91
N HIS A 156 7.13 9.08 -3.87
CA HIS A 156 7.48 8.74 -5.25
C HIS A 156 6.51 9.40 -6.23
N SER A 157 6.96 9.66 -7.46
CA SER A 157 6.20 10.38 -8.48
C SER A 157 6.71 10.02 -9.87
N VAL A 158 5.82 9.60 -10.78
CA VAL A 158 6.14 9.29 -12.19
C VAL A 158 5.09 9.90 -13.12
N GLY A 159 5.55 10.34 -14.30
CA GLY A 159 4.75 11.09 -15.27
C GLY A 159 4.57 12.57 -14.92
N ASP A 160 3.49 13.18 -15.40
CA ASP A 160 3.19 14.63 -15.41
C ASP A 160 2.80 15.22 -14.04
N THR A 161 3.43 14.74 -12.97
CA THR A 161 3.11 15.01 -11.56
C THR A 161 3.37 16.44 -11.06
N LYS A 162 3.93 17.31 -11.92
CA LYS A 162 4.20 18.73 -11.62
C LYS A 162 3.30 19.70 -12.38
N VAL A 163 2.42 19.19 -13.26
CA VAL A 163 1.44 20.02 -13.96
C VAL A 163 0.31 20.37 -13.00
N PRO A 164 0.01 21.66 -12.77
CA PRO A 164 -1.10 22.06 -11.91
C PRO A 164 -2.45 21.87 -12.60
N PHE A 165 -3.40 21.25 -11.91
CA PHE A 165 -4.77 21.04 -12.38
C PHE A 165 -5.79 21.42 -11.29
N CYS A 166 -7.05 21.62 -11.67
CA CYS A 166 -8.11 21.93 -10.71
C CYS A 166 -8.60 20.66 -10.01
N LEU A 167 -8.64 20.63 -8.67
CA LEU A 167 -9.08 19.46 -7.90
C LEU A 167 -10.52 19.02 -8.19
N GLN A 168 -11.39 19.95 -8.59
CA GLN A 168 -12.80 19.68 -8.87
C GLN A 168 -13.46 18.89 -7.71
N SER A 169 -14.24 17.86 -8.00
CA SER A 169 -14.94 17.05 -6.99
C SER A 169 -14.04 16.29 -6.00
N CYS A 170 -12.71 16.27 -6.18
CA CYS A 170 -11.77 15.75 -5.18
C CYS A 170 -11.68 16.63 -3.92
N VAL A 171 -12.14 17.89 -3.97
CA VAL A 171 -12.10 18.81 -2.80
C VAL A 171 -13.18 18.48 -1.76
N LYS A 172 -14.30 17.87 -2.16
CA LYS A 172 -15.45 17.55 -1.29
C LYS A 172 -15.11 16.79 0.00
N PRO A 173 -14.34 15.67 -0.03
CA PRO A 173 -13.93 15.00 1.21
C PRO A 173 -13.02 15.87 2.10
N LEU A 174 -12.27 16.82 1.54
CA LEU A 174 -11.42 17.74 2.29
C LEU A 174 -12.27 18.81 2.99
N GLU A 175 -13.26 19.40 2.30
CA GLU A 175 -14.22 20.33 2.90
C GLU A 175 -15.04 19.67 4.01
N TYR A 176 -15.48 18.43 3.80
CA TYR A 176 -16.18 17.65 4.82
C TYR A 176 -15.28 17.38 6.04
N ALA A 177 -14.01 17.03 5.84
CA ALA A 177 -13.06 16.85 6.93
C ALA A 177 -12.84 18.15 7.74
N ILE A 178 -12.77 19.31 7.07
CA ILE A 178 -12.68 20.64 7.72
C ILE A 178 -13.93 20.89 8.56
N ALA A 179 -15.13 20.70 7.99
CA ALA A 179 -16.39 20.93 8.72
C ALA A 179 -16.55 20.01 9.94
N VAL A 180 -16.18 18.72 9.82
CA VAL A 180 -16.22 17.77 10.94
C VAL A 180 -15.14 18.06 11.98
N HIS A 181 -13.97 18.57 11.58
CA HIS A 181 -12.93 19.01 12.51
C HIS A 181 -13.34 20.25 13.32
N GLU A 182 -14.06 21.19 12.71
CA GLU A 182 -14.50 22.43 13.38
C GLU A 182 -15.75 22.23 14.26
N PHE A 183 -16.77 21.50 13.77
CA PHE A 183 -18.08 21.41 14.44
C PHE A 183 -18.44 20.02 14.98
N GLY A 184 -17.63 19.00 14.72
CA GLY A 184 -17.91 17.62 15.10
C GLY A 184 -18.89 16.91 14.15
N SER A 185 -18.83 15.57 14.16
CA SER A 185 -19.62 14.71 13.27
C SER A 185 -21.13 14.88 13.47
N GLU A 186 -21.59 14.98 14.73
CA GLU A 186 -23.03 15.09 15.03
C GLU A 186 -23.65 16.37 14.46
N HIS A 187 -23.00 17.52 14.63
CA HIS A 187 -23.52 18.79 14.11
C HIS A 187 -23.57 18.80 12.57
N VAL A 188 -22.48 18.38 11.91
CA VAL A 188 -22.44 18.32 10.44
C VAL A 188 -23.56 17.44 9.88
N HIS A 189 -23.82 16.29 10.51
CA HIS A 189 -24.84 15.35 10.05
C HIS A 189 -26.28 15.68 10.43
N GLN A 190 -26.52 16.81 11.10
CA GLN A 190 -27.86 17.41 11.15
C GLN A 190 -28.28 17.93 9.76
N PHE A 191 -27.33 18.29 8.89
CA PHE A 191 -27.59 18.93 7.59
C PHE A 191 -27.29 18.06 6.36
N VAL A 192 -26.46 17.02 6.50
CA VAL A 192 -26.10 16.10 5.40
C VAL A 192 -26.13 14.65 5.88
N GLY A 193 -26.66 13.75 5.07
CA GLY A 193 -26.67 12.33 5.37
C GLY A 193 -25.27 11.69 5.38
N LYS A 194 -25.23 10.40 5.70
CA LYS A 194 -24.01 9.57 5.73
C LYS A 194 -23.98 8.52 4.60
N GLU A 195 -25.04 8.41 3.83
CA GLU A 195 -25.35 7.23 3.03
C GLU A 195 -25.23 7.49 1.51
N PRO A 196 -24.95 6.47 0.69
CA PRO A 196 -24.93 6.62 -0.76
C PRO A 196 -26.32 7.03 -1.29
N SER A 197 -26.35 7.89 -2.31
CA SER A 197 -27.61 8.40 -2.88
C SER A 197 -28.41 7.40 -3.70
N GLY A 198 -27.82 6.24 -4.02
CA GLY A 198 -28.39 5.19 -4.88
C GLY A 198 -28.59 5.54 -6.36
N LEU A 199 -28.86 6.80 -6.68
CA LEU A 199 -29.06 7.28 -8.04
C LEU A 199 -27.75 7.66 -8.74
N LYS A 200 -27.74 7.57 -10.07
CA LYS A 200 -26.67 8.16 -10.92
C LYS A 200 -26.49 9.64 -10.58
N PHE A 201 -25.24 10.11 -10.71
CA PHE A 201 -24.78 11.48 -10.41
C PHE A 201 -25.64 12.63 -11.00
N ASN A 202 -26.50 12.34 -11.98
CA ASN A 202 -27.33 13.31 -12.70
C ASN A 202 -28.77 13.47 -12.20
N LYS A 203 -29.28 12.65 -11.25
CA LYS A 203 -30.58 12.92 -10.61
C LYS A 203 -30.43 13.80 -9.38
N LEU A 204 -31.23 14.86 -9.30
CA LEU A 204 -31.54 15.54 -8.05
C LEU A 204 -32.31 14.55 -7.16
N SER A 205 -31.70 14.15 -6.05
CA SER A 205 -32.40 13.45 -4.97
C SER A 205 -31.83 13.89 -3.64
N LEU A 206 -32.75 14.01 -2.69
CA LEU A 206 -32.49 14.11 -1.27
C LEU A 206 -32.76 12.72 -0.68
N ASN A 207 -32.26 12.48 0.52
CA ASN A 207 -32.74 11.35 1.30
C ASN A 207 -34.13 11.66 1.87
N GLU A 208 -34.66 10.68 2.58
CA GLU A 208 -35.93 10.68 3.29
C GLU A 208 -36.01 11.80 4.34
N GLU A 209 -34.87 12.21 4.88
CA GLU A 209 -34.79 13.29 5.86
C GLU A 209 -34.78 14.69 5.20
N ASP A 210 -35.09 14.76 3.89
CA ASP A 210 -34.92 15.92 2.99
C ASP A 210 -33.48 16.50 2.98
N LYS A 211 -32.47 15.75 3.45
CA LYS A 211 -31.05 16.14 3.42
C LYS A 211 -30.38 15.65 2.12
N PRO A 212 -29.29 16.26 1.65
CA PRO A 212 -28.44 15.61 0.66
C PRO A 212 -27.85 14.32 1.25
N HIS A 213 -27.94 13.22 0.50
CA HIS A 213 -27.58 11.87 0.97
C HIS A 213 -26.20 11.76 1.62
N ASN A 214 -25.18 12.45 1.07
CA ASN A 214 -23.81 12.44 1.58
C ASN A 214 -23.01 13.67 1.09
N PRO A 215 -21.86 13.99 1.71
CA PRO A 215 -20.99 15.10 1.29
C PRO A 215 -20.35 14.96 -0.11
N MET A 216 -20.37 13.77 -0.73
CA MET A 216 -19.63 13.51 -1.97
C MET A 216 -20.43 13.89 -3.24
N VAL A 217 -21.75 14.04 -3.13
CA VAL A 217 -22.61 14.61 -4.18
C VAL A 217 -22.62 16.15 -4.13
N ASN A 218 -22.95 16.81 -5.25
CA ASN A 218 -22.93 18.29 -5.34
C ASN A 218 -23.82 18.96 -4.29
N ALA A 219 -25.02 18.43 -4.04
CA ALA A 219 -25.94 18.97 -3.04
C ALA A 219 -25.36 18.94 -1.62
N GLY A 220 -24.70 17.83 -1.24
CA GLY A 220 -24.06 17.70 0.07
C GLY A 220 -22.84 18.59 0.22
N ALA A 221 -22.03 18.72 -0.84
CA ALA A 221 -20.92 19.66 -0.86
C ALA A 221 -21.38 21.11 -0.65
N ILE A 222 -22.43 21.57 -1.35
CA ILE A 222 -23.00 22.91 -1.16
C ILE A 222 -23.41 23.16 0.30
N VAL A 223 -24.03 22.17 0.94
CA VAL A 223 -24.39 22.24 2.37
C VAL A 223 -23.13 22.31 3.26
N ILE A 224 -22.14 21.44 3.04
CA ILE A 224 -20.86 21.48 3.77
C ILE A 224 -20.15 22.82 3.63
N SER A 225 -19.99 23.35 2.41
CA SER A 225 -19.34 24.64 2.18
C SER A 225 -20.07 25.76 2.93
N SER A 226 -21.39 25.66 3.12
CA SER A 226 -22.19 26.64 3.87
C SER A 226 -21.86 26.67 5.36
N LEU A 227 -21.51 25.53 5.96
CA LEU A 227 -21.15 25.37 7.39
C LEU A 227 -19.77 25.94 7.73
N ILE A 228 -18.82 25.96 6.78
CA ILE A 228 -17.45 26.45 7.04
C ILE A 228 -17.45 27.97 7.27
N LYS A 229 -17.09 28.39 8.50
CA LYS A 229 -16.99 29.80 8.95
C LYS A 229 -18.20 30.65 8.51
N PRO A 230 -19.42 30.36 9.03
CA PRO A 230 -20.67 30.90 8.49
C PRO A 230 -20.86 32.40 8.74
N HIS A 231 -20.20 32.95 9.76
CA HIS A 231 -20.24 34.38 10.11
C HIS A 231 -19.13 35.21 9.43
N SER A 232 -18.19 34.57 8.74
CA SER A 232 -17.09 35.23 8.03
C SER A 232 -17.48 35.62 6.60
N ASN A 233 -16.78 36.62 6.07
CA ASN A 233 -16.95 37.02 4.67
C ASN A 233 -16.34 35.98 3.71
N LYS A 234 -16.67 36.07 2.41
CA LYS A 234 -16.23 35.06 1.42
C LYS A 234 -14.71 34.96 1.23
N ALA A 235 -13.97 36.05 1.43
CA ALA A 235 -12.51 36.04 1.33
C ALA A 235 -11.88 35.34 2.55
N GLU A 236 -12.29 35.71 3.77
CA GLU A 236 -11.86 35.04 5.01
C GLU A 236 -12.13 33.52 4.98
N ARG A 237 -13.31 33.11 4.47
CA ARG A 237 -13.67 31.70 4.30
C ARG A 237 -12.74 30.99 3.31
N PHE A 238 -12.39 31.65 2.21
CA PHE A 238 -11.49 31.11 1.21
C PHE A 238 -10.06 30.98 1.75
N ASP A 239 -9.55 32.01 2.43
CA ASP A 239 -8.22 32.00 3.04
C ASP A 239 -8.11 30.91 4.11
N TYR A 240 -9.12 30.75 4.97
CA TYR A 240 -9.18 29.68 5.97
C TYR A 240 -9.10 28.28 5.35
N VAL A 241 -9.89 28.01 4.29
CA VAL A 241 -9.82 26.73 3.56
C VAL A 241 -8.46 26.54 2.90
N MET A 242 -7.90 27.58 2.28
CA MET A 242 -6.58 27.53 1.63
C MET A 242 -5.44 27.27 2.63
N GLU A 243 -5.49 27.83 3.83
CA GLU A 243 -4.54 27.53 4.90
C GLU A 243 -4.65 26.09 5.38
N PHE A 244 -5.87 25.58 5.56
CA PHE A 244 -6.09 24.18 5.95
C PHE A 244 -5.59 23.21 4.88
N LEU A 245 -5.86 23.49 3.60
CA LEU A 245 -5.35 22.72 2.46
C LEU A 245 -3.81 22.75 2.40
N LYS A 246 -3.17 23.92 2.59
CA LYS A 246 -1.69 24.04 2.65
C LYS A 246 -1.10 23.25 3.81
N SER A 247 -1.78 23.22 4.95
CA SER A 247 -1.38 22.42 6.12
C SER A 247 -1.42 20.92 5.79
N MET A 248 -2.53 20.42 5.24
CA MET A 248 -2.66 19.01 4.81
C MET A 248 -1.68 18.63 3.70
N ALA A 249 -1.33 19.56 2.81
CA ALA A 249 -0.33 19.37 1.76
C ALA A 249 1.13 19.46 2.26
N GLY A 250 1.37 19.73 3.56
CA GLY A 250 2.73 19.89 4.09
C GLY A 250 3.48 21.09 3.52
N THR A 251 2.77 22.19 3.24
CA THR A 251 3.25 23.43 2.58
C THR A 251 3.70 23.29 1.12
N GLU A 252 3.34 22.18 0.46
CA GLU A 252 3.47 22.02 -0.99
C GLU A 252 2.48 22.92 -1.77
N TYR A 253 2.54 22.86 -3.10
CA TYR A 253 1.72 23.70 -3.99
C TYR A 253 0.21 23.54 -3.75
N VAL A 254 -0.44 24.64 -3.35
CA VAL A 254 -1.91 24.81 -3.35
C VAL A 254 -2.21 26.14 -4.02
N GLY A 255 -2.87 26.10 -5.19
CA GLY A 255 -3.16 27.26 -6.03
C GLY A 255 -4.65 27.45 -6.31
N PHE A 256 -4.98 28.53 -7.02
CA PHE A 256 -6.35 28.89 -7.41
C PHE A 256 -6.41 29.32 -8.88
N SER A 257 -7.39 28.82 -9.62
CA SER A 257 -7.65 29.21 -11.01
C SER A 257 -8.91 30.07 -11.11
N ASN A 258 -8.73 31.40 -11.10
CA ASN A 258 -9.86 32.32 -11.31
C ASN A 258 -10.55 32.07 -12.66
N ALA A 259 -9.79 31.73 -13.71
CA ALA A 259 -10.36 31.44 -15.03
C ALA A 259 -11.33 30.25 -14.99
N THR A 260 -10.98 29.16 -14.32
CA THR A 260 -11.87 27.99 -14.15
C THR A 260 -13.06 28.36 -13.27
N PHE A 261 -12.85 29.12 -12.20
CA PHE A 261 -13.92 29.58 -11.30
C PHE A 261 -14.98 30.43 -12.01
N GLN A 262 -14.59 31.37 -12.89
CA GLN A 262 -15.57 32.17 -13.65
C GLN A 262 -16.40 31.28 -14.59
N SER A 263 -15.76 30.39 -15.35
CA SER A 263 -16.49 29.53 -16.30
C SER A 263 -17.37 28.48 -15.62
N GLU A 264 -16.92 27.83 -14.53
CA GLU A 264 -17.78 26.94 -13.72
C GLU A 264 -18.99 27.68 -13.12
N ARG A 265 -18.85 28.97 -12.82
CA ARG A 265 -19.94 29.82 -12.34
C ARG A 265 -20.92 30.18 -13.46
N GLU A 266 -20.41 30.45 -14.66
CA GLU A 266 -21.21 30.80 -15.85
C GLU A 266 -21.96 29.60 -16.43
N THR A 267 -21.37 28.40 -16.42
CA THR A 267 -22.05 27.15 -16.82
C THR A 267 -22.75 26.44 -15.64
N GLY A 268 -22.91 27.14 -14.52
CA GLY A 268 -23.26 26.59 -13.21
C GLY A 268 -24.75 26.34 -12.96
N ASP A 269 -25.63 26.52 -13.95
CA ASP A 269 -27.10 26.56 -13.80
C ASP A 269 -27.67 25.40 -12.97
N ARG A 270 -27.16 24.19 -13.16
CA ARG A 270 -27.58 23.01 -12.40
C ARG A 270 -27.26 23.13 -10.90
N ASN A 271 -26.13 23.72 -10.53
CA ASN A 271 -25.77 23.95 -9.13
C ASN A 271 -26.61 25.08 -8.51
N PHE A 272 -26.97 26.10 -9.29
CA PHE A 272 -27.96 27.09 -8.86
C PHE A 272 -29.34 26.46 -8.64
N ALA A 273 -29.83 25.63 -9.57
CA ALA A 273 -31.08 24.90 -9.41
C ALA A 273 -31.08 23.99 -8.17
N ILE A 274 -29.98 23.29 -7.90
CA ILE A 274 -29.79 22.54 -6.64
C ILE A 274 -29.88 23.48 -5.42
N GLY A 275 -29.21 24.63 -5.44
CA GLY A 275 -29.26 25.60 -4.34
C GLY A 275 -30.65 26.17 -4.07
N TYR A 276 -31.42 26.50 -5.12
CA TYR A 276 -32.81 26.94 -4.98
C TYR A 276 -33.73 25.82 -4.49
N TYR A 277 -33.58 24.61 -5.03
CA TYR A 277 -34.34 23.43 -4.61
C TYR A 277 -34.09 23.12 -3.13
N LEU A 278 -32.83 23.08 -2.68
CA LEU A 278 -32.46 22.86 -1.26
C LEU A 278 -33.06 23.92 -0.33
N LYS A 279 -33.13 25.17 -0.79
CA LYS A 279 -33.69 26.29 -0.03
C LYS A 279 -35.22 26.22 0.08
N GLU A 280 -35.91 25.90 -1.02
CA GLU A 280 -37.37 25.73 -1.06
C GLU A 280 -37.80 24.55 -0.21
N LYS A 281 -37.11 23.41 -0.37
CA LYS A 281 -37.50 22.14 0.24
C LYS A 281 -37.41 22.11 1.75
N LYS A 282 -36.83 23.14 2.39
CA LYS A 282 -36.41 23.07 3.78
C LYS A 282 -35.59 21.80 4.00
N CYS A 283 -34.51 21.65 3.22
CA CYS A 283 -33.40 20.73 3.53
C CYS A 283 -32.67 21.12 4.84
N PHE A 284 -33.25 22.10 5.53
CA PHE A 284 -33.21 22.39 6.95
C PHE A 284 -34.60 21.99 7.53
N PRO A 285 -34.71 20.84 8.27
CA PRO A 285 -35.86 19.91 8.60
C PRO A 285 -37.27 19.95 7.89
N GLU A 286 -38.06 18.86 7.68
CA GLU A 286 -38.06 17.43 8.16
C GLU A 286 -39.11 16.46 7.44
N ASN A 287 -38.78 15.14 7.23
CA ASN A 287 -39.62 13.86 7.20
C ASN A 287 -40.06 13.00 5.93
N ALA A 288 -39.47 11.77 5.81
CA ALA A 288 -39.81 10.45 5.12
C ALA A 288 -39.68 10.29 3.54
N ASP A 289 -39.47 9.12 2.85
CA ASP A 289 -39.32 7.64 3.13
C ASP A 289 -38.55 6.86 1.96
N MET A 290 -38.11 5.59 2.13
CA MET A 290 -37.09 4.81 1.33
C MET A 290 -37.66 3.82 0.23
N ILE A 291 -36.97 2.98 -0.58
CA ILE A 291 -35.94 1.91 -0.39
C ILE A 291 -35.16 1.59 -1.72
N ALA A 292 -33.92 1.06 -1.61
CA ALA A 292 -33.11 0.24 -2.56
C ALA A 292 -31.98 0.88 -3.41
N ALA A 293 -30.71 0.76 -2.97
CA ALA A 293 -29.52 0.79 -3.84
C ALA A 293 -28.19 0.31 -3.18
N LEU A 294 -27.47 -0.62 -3.83
CA LEU A 294 -26.04 -0.91 -3.64
C LEU A 294 -25.43 -1.24 -5.01
N ASP A 295 -24.25 -0.70 -5.36
CA ASP A 295 -23.35 -1.31 -6.37
C ASP A 295 -21.96 -0.63 -6.51
N PHE A 296 -21.86 0.71 -6.43
CA PHE A 296 -20.61 1.42 -6.77
C PHE A 296 -19.47 1.29 -5.73
N TYR A 297 -19.71 0.68 -4.57
CA TYR A 297 -18.70 0.51 -3.51
C TYR A 297 -17.77 -0.69 -3.72
N PHE A 298 -18.22 -1.74 -4.43
CA PHE A 298 -17.55 -3.04 -4.43
C PHE A 298 -16.39 -3.21 -5.44
N GLN A 299 -16.17 -2.25 -6.35
CA GLN A 299 -15.26 -2.47 -7.49
C GLN A 299 -13.80 -2.05 -7.28
N VAL A 300 -13.48 -1.27 -6.24
CA VAL A 300 -12.10 -0.79 -5.98
C VAL A 300 -11.66 -1.04 -4.52
N GLY A 301 -12.60 -1.05 -3.56
CA GLY A 301 -12.33 -1.41 -2.16
C GLY A 301 -11.33 -0.53 -1.41
N LEU A 302 -10.93 0.60 -1.99
CA LEU A 302 -10.10 1.65 -1.38
C LEU A 302 -10.90 2.96 -1.32
N PRO A 303 -10.80 3.75 -0.24
CA PRO A 303 -11.38 5.09 -0.21
C PRO A 303 -10.79 5.99 -1.30
N ALA A 304 -11.63 6.37 -2.26
CA ALA A 304 -11.22 7.18 -3.41
C ALA A 304 -12.26 8.25 -3.76
N LYS A 305 -11.82 9.36 -4.36
CA LYS A 305 -12.69 10.39 -4.95
C LYS A 305 -12.15 10.89 -6.28
N SER A 306 -12.93 10.70 -7.34
CA SER A 306 -12.69 11.24 -8.67
C SER A 306 -13.13 12.70 -8.83
N GLY A 307 -12.50 13.42 -9.76
CA GLY A 307 -12.85 14.75 -10.23
C GLY A 307 -12.86 14.81 -11.75
N VAL A 308 -13.77 15.61 -12.32
CA VAL A 308 -13.97 15.78 -13.77
C VAL A 308 -12.79 16.45 -14.50
N SER A 309 -11.74 16.85 -13.78
CA SER A 309 -10.44 17.24 -14.32
C SER A 309 -9.54 16.04 -14.66
N GLY A 310 -10.02 14.80 -14.50
CA GLY A 310 -9.22 13.58 -14.66
C GLY A 310 -8.45 13.18 -13.41
N ALA A 311 -8.74 13.79 -12.25
CA ALA A 311 -8.07 13.52 -10.99
C ALA A 311 -8.73 12.36 -10.23
N VAL A 312 -7.93 11.54 -9.56
CA VAL A 312 -8.36 10.49 -8.63
C VAL A 312 -7.52 10.60 -7.36
N LEU A 313 -8.11 11.14 -6.30
CA LEU A 313 -7.57 11.10 -4.95
C LEU A 313 -7.84 9.71 -4.37
N LEU A 314 -6.79 9.01 -3.95
CA LEU A 314 -6.84 7.64 -3.43
C LEU A 314 -6.16 7.57 -2.06
N VAL A 315 -6.74 6.82 -1.12
CA VAL A 315 -6.16 6.60 0.21
C VAL A 315 -6.08 5.10 0.47
N VAL A 316 -4.91 4.62 0.89
CA VAL A 316 -4.74 3.30 1.50
C VAL A 316 -4.59 3.52 3.01
N PRO A 317 -5.65 3.26 3.82
CA PRO A 317 -5.67 3.62 5.23
C PRO A 317 -4.47 3.04 6.00
N ASN A 318 -3.83 3.88 6.82
CA ASN A 318 -2.63 3.55 7.60
C ASN A 318 -1.39 3.17 6.77
N VAL A 319 -1.38 3.39 5.45
CA VAL A 319 -0.23 3.09 4.57
C VAL A 319 0.21 4.33 3.79
N MET A 320 -0.64 4.86 2.92
CA MET A 320 -0.28 5.96 2.02
C MET A 320 -1.50 6.71 1.45
N GLY A 321 -1.27 7.95 1.02
CA GLY A 321 -2.13 8.67 0.09
C GLY A 321 -1.52 8.67 -1.32
N MET A 322 -2.36 8.64 -2.34
CA MET A 322 -1.97 8.71 -3.75
C MET A 322 -2.85 9.69 -4.52
N MET A 323 -2.30 10.27 -5.58
CA MET A 323 -3.01 11.06 -6.56
C MET A 323 -2.66 10.54 -7.95
N CYS A 324 -3.67 10.13 -8.71
CA CYS A 324 -3.55 9.82 -10.13
C CYS A 324 -4.24 10.91 -10.94
N TRP A 325 -3.65 11.33 -12.06
CA TRP A 325 -4.23 12.37 -12.91
C TRP A 325 -4.04 12.09 -14.39
N SER A 326 -5.14 11.91 -15.10
CA SER A 326 -5.22 11.75 -16.57
C SER A 326 -6.53 12.38 -17.06
N PRO A 327 -6.51 13.48 -17.85
CA PRO A 327 -7.70 14.22 -18.26
C PRO A 327 -8.82 13.42 -18.97
N PRO A 328 -8.55 12.39 -19.80
CA PRO A 328 -9.61 11.57 -20.41
C PRO A 328 -10.49 10.84 -19.40
N LEU A 329 -11.80 11.04 -19.50
CA LEU A 329 -12.83 10.46 -18.64
C LEU A 329 -13.58 9.30 -19.33
N ASP A 330 -14.05 8.35 -18.52
CA ASP A 330 -15.03 7.34 -18.90
C ASP A 330 -16.46 7.92 -19.00
N ARG A 331 -17.43 7.07 -19.38
CA ARG A 331 -18.85 7.43 -19.47
C ARG A 331 -19.51 7.74 -18.11
N LEU A 332 -18.81 7.53 -17.00
CA LEU A 332 -19.27 7.77 -15.63
C LEU A 332 -18.62 9.04 -15.01
N GLY A 333 -17.66 9.67 -15.71
CA GLY A 333 -16.94 10.86 -15.26
C GLY A 333 -15.67 10.59 -14.45
N ASN A 334 -15.11 9.38 -14.51
CA ASN A 334 -13.85 9.01 -13.84
C ASN A 334 -12.69 8.94 -14.84
N SER A 335 -11.46 9.21 -14.39
CA SER A 335 -10.26 9.10 -15.23
C SER A 335 -10.02 7.66 -15.69
N VAL A 336 -9.89 7.42 -17.00
CA VAL A 336 -9.72 6.06 -17.56
C VAL A 336 -8.44 5.40 -17.04
N ARG A 337 -7.29 6.08 -17.21
CA ARG A 337 -5.99 5.61 -16.71
C ARG A 337 -5.96 5.51 -15.18
N GLY A 338 -6.59 6.48 -14.51
CA GLY A 338 -6.71 6.50 -13.04
C GLY A 338 -7.44 5.29 -12.46
N ILE A 339 -8.56 4.87 -13.06
CA ILE A 339 -9.31 3.69 -12.63
C ILE A 339 -8.55 2.40 -12.95
N HIS A 340 -7.97 2.27 -14.15
CA HIS A 340 -7.16 1.11 -14.53
C HIS A 340 -5.99 0.90 -13.56
N PHE A 341 -5.24 1.98 -13.25
CA PHE A 341 -4.16 1.94 -12.28
C PHE A 341 -4.64 1.48 -10.88
N CYS A 342 -5.78 1.98 -10.41
CA CYS A 342 -6.34 1.55 -9.11
C CYS A 342 -6.73 0.06 -9.10
N GLN A 343 -7.28 -0.45 -10.21
CA GLN A 343 -7.66 -1.85 -10.36
C GLN A 343 -6.44 -2.78 -10.38
N ASP A 344 -5.39 -2.44 -11.13
CA ASP A 344 -4.14 -3.22 -11.13
C ASP A 344 -3.44 -3.18 -9.77
N LEU A 345 -3.41 -2.00 -9.12
CA LEU A 345 -2.83 -1.81 -7.78
C LEU A 345 -3.45 -2.75 -6.75
N VAL A 346 -4.78 -2.87 -6.73
CA VAL A 346 -5.53 -3.72 -5.80
C VAL A 346 -5.54 -5.19 -6.22
N SER A 347 -5.30 -5.49 -7.50
CA SER A 347 -5.12 -6.85 -8.01
C SER A 347 -3.74 -7.40 -7.65
N TYR A 348 -2.70 -6.56 -7.67
CA TYR A 348 -1.32 -6.93 -7.33
C TYR A 348 -1.04 -6.89 -5.83
N PHE A 349 -1.47 -5.85 -5.11
CA PHE A 349 -1.20 -5.67 -3.68
C PHE A 349 -2.43 -5.99 -2.80
N ASN A 350 -2.20 -6.47 -1.58
CA ASN A 350 -3.26 -6.75 -0.60
C ASN A 350 -3.80 -5.49 0.11
N PHE A 351 -4.07 -4.44 -0.68
CA PHE A 351 -4.53 -3.14 -0.21
C PHE A 351 -6.06 -2.99 -0.15
N HIS A 352 -6.84 -3.94 -0.69
CA HIS A 352 -8.30 -3.89 -0.57
C HIS A 352 -8.68 -3.81 0.91
N ASN A 353 -9.62 -2.94 1.31
CA ASN A 353 -10.03 -2.79 2.72
C ASN A 353 -10.49 -4.11 3.38
N TYR A 354 -10.94 -5.08 2.57
CA TYR A 354 -11.40 -6.41 2.98
C TYR A 354 -10.44 -7.56 2.59
N ASP A 355 -9.23 -7.26 2.09
CA ASP A 355 -8.20 -8.30 1.88
C ASP A 355 -7.71 -8.85 3.23
N ASN A 356 -7.32 -10.13 3.24
CA ASN A 356 -6.76 -10.77 4.43
C ASN A 356 -5.27 -10.42 4.59
N LEU A 357 -4.87 -9.95 5.77
CA LEU A 357 -3.48 -9.59 6.07
C LEU A 357 -2.56 -10.77 6.38
N ARG A 358 -3.09 -12.00 6.50
CA ARG A 358 -2.35 -13.22 6.86
C ARG A 358 -2.34 -14.27 5.75
N HIS A 359 -3.50 -14.52 5.14
CA HIS A 359 -3.71 -15.57 4.15
C HIS A 359 -4.14 -14.95 2.82
N PHE A 360 -3.17 -14.66 1.96
CA PHE A 360 -3.36 -14.18 0.60
C PHE A 360 -2.54 -15.07 -0.34
N THR A 361 -3.13 -15.52 -1.45
CA THR A 361 -2.55 -16.61 -2.26
C THR A 361 -1.64 -16.14 -3.40
N LYS A 362 -1.83 -14.91 -3.91
CA LYS A 362 -1.08 -14.35 -5.05
C LYS A 362 -0.81 -12.84 -4.98
N LYS A 363 -1.33 -12.14 -3.98
CA LYS A 363 -1.11 -10.69 -3.80
C LYS A 363 0.17 -10.45 -3.00
N HIS A 364 0.76 -9.26 -3.14
CA HIS A 364 1.94 -8.86 -2.38
C HIS A 364 1.57 -7.90 -1.24
N ASP A 365 2.27 -7.99 -0.10
CA ASP A 365 2.14 -7.04 1.01
C ASP A 365 3.43 -6.23 1.21
N PRO A 366 3.49 -4.96 0.73
CA PRO A 366 4.69 -4.15 0.82
C PRO A 366 4.94 -3.60 2.23
N ARG A 367 4.08 -3.90 3.22
CA ARG A 367 4.32 -3.60 4.64
C ARG A 367 5.23 -4.64 5.31
N ARG A 368 5.27 -5.85 4.76
CA ARG A 368 6.18 -6.91 5.20
C ARG A 368 7.56 -6.63 4.61
N ARG A 369 8.61 -7.10 5.29
CA ARG A 369 9.98 -7.00 4.79
C ARG A 369 10.19 -8.11 3.76
N SER A 370 11.05 -7.88 2.77
CA SER A 370 11.55 -8.97 1.92
C SER A 370 12.08 -10.11 2.80
N ASP A 371 12.81 -9.76 3.86
CA ASP A 371 13.39 -10.70 4.83
C ASP A 371 12.36 -11.41 5.75
N ASP A 372 11.07 -11.03 5.73
CA ASP A 372 10.00 -11.64 6.52
C ASP A 372 8.98 -12.45 5.68
N ASP A 373 8.90 -12.20 4.36
CA ASP A 373 7.94 -12.82 3.42
C ASP A 373 8.62 -13.56 2.25
N ASP A 374 9.68 -12.97 1.66
CA ASP A 374 10.58 -13.63 0.69
C ASP A 374 11.69 -14.43 1.40
N ASP A 375 11.49 -14.81 2.66
CA ASP A 375 12.24 -15.92 3.26
C ASP A 375 11.37 -17.18 3.27
N PRO A 376 11.39 -17.99 2.18
CA PRO A 376 10.85 -19.35 2.21
C PRO A 376 11.32 -20.09 3.44
N ASN A 377 12.56 -19.87 3.90
CA ASN A 377 13.09 -20.54 5.08
C ASN A 377 12.27 -20.23 6.34
N LYS A 378 11.51 -19.14 6.46
CA LYS A 378 10.70 -18.88 7.65
C LYS A 378 9.39 -19.67 7.67
N SER A 379 8.68 -19.75 6.54
CA SER A 379 7.49 -20.62 6.41
C SER A 379 7.90 -22.09 6.45
N VAL A 380 9.00 -22.44 5.76
CA VAL A 380 9.63 -23.76 5.78
C VAL A 380 10.09 -24.10 7.20
N VAL A 381 10.82 -23.26 7.93
CA VAL A 381 11.26 -23.58 9.31
C VAL A 381 10.07 -23.81 10.24
N ASN A 382 8.99 -23.02 10.14
CA ASN A 382 7.78 -23.27 10.93
C ASN A 382 7.12 -24.62 10.56
N LEU A 383 7.13 -24.98 9.28
CA LEU A 383 6.61 -26.25 8.77
C LEU A 383 7.49 -27.45 9.20
N MET A 384 8.81 -27.32 9.10
CA MET A 384 9.80 -28.30 9.55
C MET A 384 9.76 -28.48 11.07
N PHE A 385 9.54 -27.40 11.84
CA PHE A 385 9.38 -27.47 13.29
C PHE A 385 8.07 -28.18 13.68
N ALA A 386 7.00 -28.02 12.90
CA ALA A 386 5.79 -28.83 13.08
C ALA A 386 6.05 -30.33 12.80
N ALA A 387 6.83 -30.65 11.76
CA ALA A 387 7.25 -32.03 11.47
C ALA A 387 8.12 -32.63 12.59
N TYR A 388 9.13 -31.88 13.08
CA TYR A 388 10.03 -32.27 14.17
C TYR A 388 9.27 -32.63 15.47
N ASN A 389 8.29 -31.83 15.87
CA ASN A 389 7.49 -32.08 17.07
C ASN A 389 6.34 -33.09 16.86
N GLY A 390 6.10 -33.55 15.62
CA GLY A 390 4.93 -34.38 15.30
C GLY A 390 3.59 -33.64 15.36
N ASP A 391 3.54 -32.30 15.26
CA ASP A 391 2.28 -31.53 15.29
C ASP A 391 1.52 -31.66 13.96
N VAL A 392 0.82 -32.79 13.81
CA VAL A 392 -0.09 -33.07 12.68
C VAL A 392 -1.18 -32.00 12.55
N SER A 393 -1.57 -31.30 13.63
CA SER A 393 -2.57 -30.23 13.57
C SER A 393 -2.00 -28.93 12.95
N ALA A 394 -0.72 -28.62 13.16
CA ALA A 394 -0.02 -27.60 12.39
C ALA A 394 0.18 -28.02 10.93
N LEU A 395 0.64 -29.25 10.66
CA LEU A 395 0.83 -29.77 9.30
C LEU A 395 -0.48 -29.72 8.47
N ARG A 396 -1.61 -30.13 9.07
CA ARG A 396 -2.96 -30.00 8.46
C ARG A 396 -3.33 -28.55 8.13
N ARG A 397 -3.02 -27.60 9.02
CA ARG A 397 -3.27 -26.16 8.78
C ARG A 397 -2.41 -25.61 7.64
N PHE A 398 -1.14 -26.03 7.53
CA PHE A 398 -0.28 -25.65 6.41
C PHE A 398 -0.75 -26.25 5.08
N ALA A 399 -1.18 -27.52 5.07
CA ALA A 399 -1.75 -28.18 3.88
C ALA A 399 -3.00 -27.45 3.37
N LEU A 400 -3.94 -27.14 4.28
CA LEU A 400 -5.15 -26.36 3.97
C LEU A 400 -4.85 -24.92 3.54
N SER A 401 -3.67 -24.38 3.88
CA SER A 401 -3.21 -23.06 3.44
C SER A 401 -2.52 -23.08 2.06
N ALA A 402 -2.55 -24.22 1.35
CA ALA A 402 -1.89 -24.44 0.07
C ALA A 402 -0.36 -24.17 0.08
N VAL A 403 0.30 -24.39 1.22
CA VAL A 403 1.77 -24.37 1.30
C VAL A 403 2.32 -25.59 0.57
N ASN A 404 3.32 -25.38 -0.29
CA ASN A 404 4.00 -26.48 -0.96
C ASN A 404 4.82 -27.30 0.06
N MET A 405 4.42 -28.55 0.28
CA MET A 405 5.06 -29.48 1.23
C MET A 405 6.42 -30.00 0.74
N GLU A 406 6.76 -29.82 -0.52
CA GLU A 406 8.04 -30.23 -1.09
C GLU A 406 9.14 -29.14 -1.00
N GLN A 407 8.82 -28.02 -0.34
CA GLN A 407 9.82 -26.99 -0.05
C GLN A 407 10.97 -27.55 0.81
N ARG A 408 12.17 -27.09 0.52
CA ARG A 408 13.42 -27.57 1.11
C ARG A 408 14.04 -26.52 2.04
N ASP A 409 14.71 -26.98 3.10
CA ASP A 409 15.51 -26.13 3.97
C ASP A 409 16.89 -25.80 3.37
N TYR A 410 17.73 -25.09 4.15
CA TYR A 410 19.09 -24.73 3.73
C TYR A 410 19.98 -25.94 3.43
N ASP A 411 19.73 -27.10 4.08
CA ASP A 411 20.42 -28.37 3.84
C ASP A 411 19.72 -29.24 2.78
N SER A 412 18.79 -28.66 2.02
CA SER A 412 18.03 -29.30 0.94
C SER A 412 17.07 -30.41 1.38
N ARG A 413 16.78 -30.52 2.68
CA ARG A 413 15.86 -31.51 3.26
C ARG A 413 14.40 -31.06 3.10
N THR A 414 13.51 -32.02 2.84
CA THR A 414 12.04 -31.82 2.86
C THR A 414 11.47 -32.13 4.25
N VAL A 415 10.21 -31.75 4.49
CA VAL A 415 9.48 -32.09 5.73
C VAL A 415 9.45 -33.59 6.03
N LEU A 416 9.52 -34.43 4.99
CA LEU A 416 9.53 -35.88 5.11
C LEU A 416 10.87 -36.38 5.68
N HIS A 417 12.00 -35.75 5.35
CA HIS A 417 13.30 -36.07 5.97
C HIS A 417 13.26 -35.78 7.48
N ILE A 418 12.76 -34.60 7.87
CA ILE A 418 12.68 -34.22 9.30
C ILE A 418 11.74 -35.13 10.08
N ALA A 419 10.55 -35.42 9.55
CA ALA A 419 9.61 -36.35 10.20
C ALA A 419 10.18 -37.78 10.29
N ALA A 420 10.99 -38.21 9.31
CA ALA A 420 11.60 -39.52 9.27
C ALA A 420 12.80 -39.66 10.23
N ALA A 421 13.65 -38.63 10.30
CA ALA A 421 14.82 -38.58 11.18
C ALA A 421 14.46 -38.53 12.68
N GLU A 422 13.30 -37.93 13.02
CA GLU A 422 12.79 -37.87 14.40
C GLU A 422 11.82 -39.04 14.74
N GLY A 423 11.54 -39.93 13.77
CA GLY A 423 10.66 -41.09 13.99
C GLY A 423 9.16 -40.78 14.13
N GLN A 424 8.69 -39.63 13.64
CA GLN A 424 7.34 -39.09 13.87
C GLN A 424 6.27 -39.77 12.99
N VAL A 425 5.88 -41.00 13.34
CA VAL A 425 4.99 -41.88 12.55
C VAL A 425 3.72 -41.18 12.02
N GLU A 426 2.96 -40.48 12.87
CA GLU A 426 1.71 -39.82 12.43
C GLU A 426 1.96 -38.67 11.42
N ALA A 427 3.09 -37.97 11.56
CA ALA A 427 3.49 -36.92 10.62
C ALA A 427 3.93 -37.51 9.28
N VAL A 428 4.68 -38.63 9.29
CA VAL A 428 5.05 -39.35 8.07
C VAL A 428 3.80 -39.85 7.33
N ILE A 429 2.85 -40.50 8.03
CA ILE A 429 1.55 -40.92 7.46
C ILE A 429 0.83 -39.73 6.82
N PHE A 430 0.72 -38.60 7.52
CA PHE A 430 0.07 -37.41 6.98
C PHE A 430 0.75 -36.90 5.69
N LEU A 431 2.09 -36.92 5.64
CA LEU A 431 2.86 -36.42 4.51
C LEU A 431 2.82 -37.36 3.28
N THR A 432 2.77 -38.69 3.48
CA THR A 432 2.74 -39.69 2.41
C THR A 432 1.31 -40.01 1.93
N GLU A 433 0.35 -40.17 2.84
CA GLU A 433 -1.02 -40.51 2.47
C GLU A 433 -1.81 -39.31 1.95
N ILE A 434 -1.70 -38.16 2.60
CA ILE A 434 -2.55 -36.98 2.31
C ILE A 434 -1.81 -35.95 1.46
N CYS A 435 -0.56 -35.61 1.80
CA CYS A 435 0.19 -34.58 1.05
C CYS A 435 0.94 -35.09 -0.18
N LYS A 436 1.10 -36.41 -0.33
CA LYS A 436 1.77 -37.07 -1.48
C LYS A 436 3.18 -36.53 -1.78
N VAL A 437 3.94 -36.19 -0.73
CA VAL A 437 5.33 -35.72 -0.85
C VAL A 437 6.20 -36.81 -1.51
N ASN A 438 7.08 -36.42 -2.43
CA ASN A 438 7.99 -37.33 -3.11
C ASN A 438 9.01 -37.98 -2.12
N PRO A 439 9.06 -39.33 -2.02
CA PRO A 439 9.93 -40.05 -1.08
C PRO A 439 11.37 -40.26 -1.56
N HIS A 440 11.68 -39.93 -2.82
CA HIS A 440 13.00 -40.10 -3.44
C HIS A 440 13.81 -38.79 -3.49
N MET A 441 13.24 -37.70 -2.98
CA MET A 441 13.91 -36.42 -2.81
C MET A 441 15.18 -36.61 -1.97
N LYS A 442 16.31 -36.09 -2.46
CA LYS A 442 17.59 -36.16 -1.77
C LYS A 442 17.98 -34.83 -1.14
N ASP A 443 18.59 -34.91 0.03
CA ASP A 443 19.20 -33.79 0.75
C ASP A 443 20.60 -33.42 0.21
N ARG A 444 21.31 -32.54 0.94
CA ARG A 444 22.69 -32.13 0.61
C ARG A 444 23.71 -33.27 0.67
N TRP A 445 23.51 -34.27 1.53
CA TRP A 445 24.43 -35.39 1.72
C TRP A 445 24.14 -36.56 0.76
N GLY A 446 23.00 -36.51 0.06
CA GLY A 446 22.56 -37.51 -0.90
C GLY A 446 21.64 -38.58 -0.29
N ASN A 447 21.27 -38.42 0.98
CA ASN A 447 20.33 -39.26 1.71
C ASN A 447 18.90 -39.00 1.22
N THR A 448 18.07 -40.04 1.26
CA THR A 448 16.61 -39.95 1.19
C THR A 448 16.00 -39.99 2.60
N PRO A 449 14.70 -39.66 2.78
CA PRO A 449 14.01 -39.84 4.07
C PRO A 449 14.07 -41.27 4.62
N LEU A 450 14.19 -42.27 3.74
CA LEU A 450 14.36 -43.67 4.15
C LEU A 450 15.75 -43.92 4.75
N ASP A 451 16.80 -43.36 4.13
CA ASP A 451 18.17 -43.47 4.62
C ASP A 451 18.32 -42.79 5.99
N ASP A 452 17.69 -41.63 6.18
CA ASP A 452 17.62 -40.94 7.47
C ASP A 452 16.91 -41.81 8.53
N ALA A 453 15.73 -42.36 8.22
CA ALA A 453 15.01 -43.25 9.14
C ALA A 453 15.81 -44.51 9.52
N MET A 454 16.59 -45.06 8.58
CA MET A 454 17.52 -46.17 8.85
C MET A 454 18.71 -45.74 9.71
N GLN A 455 19.29 -44.57 9.44
CA GLN A 455 20.45 -44.04 10.17
C GLN A 455 20.12 -43.76 11.64
N PHE A 456 18.91 -43.27 11.94
CA PHE A 456 18.44 -43.03 13.31
C PHE A 456 17.72 -44.23 13.96
N GLY A 457 17.50 -45.32 13.21
CA GLY A 457 17.00 -46.60 13.74
C GLY A 457 15.49 -46.70 13.93
N HIS A 458 14.69 -45.97 13.15
CA HIS A 458 13.24 -45.91 13.28
C HIS A 458 12.50 -46.97 12.45
N GLU A 459 12.58 -48.24 12.87
CA GLU A 459 12.06 -49.43 12.14
C GLU A 459 10.61 -49.29 11.61
N VAL A 460 9.71 -48.68 12.39
CA VAL A 460 8.31 -48.47 12.01
C VAL A 460 8.19 -47.49 10.84
N VAL A 461 8.97 -46.41 10.86
CA VAL A 461 9.00 -45.41 9.78
C VAL A 461 9.70 -45.97 8.55
N VAL A 462 10.78 -46.73 8.72
CA VAL A 462 11.47 -47.46 7.63
C VAL A 462 10.48 -48.36 6.88
N SER A 463 9.68 -49.14 7.60
CA SER A 463 8.68 -50.04 7.01
C SER A 463 7.64 -49.26 6.18
N LEU A 464 7.13 -48.15 6.73
CA LEU A 464 6.11 -47.32 6.09
C LEU A 464 6.64 -46.56 4.86
N LEU A 465 7.88 -46.07 4.91
CA LEU A 465 8.54 -45.42 3.77
C LEU A 465 8.88 -46.41 2.65
N GLN A 466 9.29 -47.65 2.99
CA GLN A 466 9.52 -48.70 1.99
C GLN A 466 8.24 -49.11 1.26
N GLU A 467 7.11 -49.21 1.97
CA GLU A 467 5.81 -49.47 1.35
C GLU A 467 5.39 -48.30 0.45
N TYR A 468 5.51 -47.06 0.95
CA TYR A 468 5.15 -45.88 0.19
C TYR A 468 6.03 -45.66 -1.05
N GLN A 469 7.34 -45.95 -1.00
CA GLN A 469 8.21 -45.89 -2.19
C GLN A 469 7.74 -46.83 -3.30
N ARG A 470 7.37 -48.08 -2.99
CA ARG A 470 6.83 -49.03 -3.98
C ARG A 470 5.55 -48.49 -4.62
N VAL A 471 4.62 -48.01 -3.80
CA VAL A 471 3.36 -47.41 -4.28
C VAL A 471 3.60 -46.16 -5.12
N TYR A 472 4.61 -45.35 -4.77
CA TYR A 472 4.97 -44.15 -5.52
C TYR A 472 5.56 -44.50 -6.90
N ASP A 473 6.44 -45.49 -6.98
CA ASP A 473 7.04 -45.98 -8.24
C ASP A 473 5.99 -46.59 -9.18
N ASP A 474 5.02 -47.33 -8.63
CA ASP A 474 3.88 -47.85 -9.40
C ASP A 474 3.00 -46.71 -9.95
N ILE A 475 2.81 -45.61 -9.19
CA ILE A 475 2.04 -44.44 -9.64
C ILE A 475 2.80 -43.62 -10.69
N ASP A 476 4.11 -43.39 -10.50
CA ASP A 476 4.92 -42.58 -11.41
C ASP A 476 5.21 -43.30 -12.74
N SER A 477 5.27 -44.64 -12.74
CA SER A 477 5.34 -45.41 -13.98
C SER A 477 4.03 -45.32 -14.80
N LEU A 478 2.87 -45.23 -14.13
CA LEU A 478 1.57 -45.05 -14.79
C LEU A 478 1.39 -43.64 -15.35
N SER A 479 1.73 -42.59 -14.58
CA SER A 479 1.61 -41.18 -15.02
C SER A 479 2.42 -40.91 -16.29
N ASN A 480 3.67 -41.38 -16.33
CA ASN A 480 4.56 -41.25 -17.49
C ASN A 480 3.97 -41.95 -18.74
N THR A 481 3.27 -43.07 -18.61
CA THR A 481 2.62 -43.72 -19.76
C THR A 481 1.40 -42.99 -20.28
N ASP A 482 0.65 -42.28 -19.42
CA ASP A 482 -0.53 -41.53 -19.85
C ASP A 482 -0.19 -40.14 -20.41
N GLU A 483 0.85 -39.47 -19.90
CA GLU A 483 1.40 -38.27 -20.56
C GLU A 483 2.00 -38.61 -21.94
N GLN A 484 2.71 -39.74 -22.06
CA GLN A 484 3.21 -40.22 -23.36
C GLN A 484 2.07 -40.57 -24.33
N LYS A 485 0.96 -41.16 -23.87
CA LYS A 485 -0.24 -41.37 -24.70
C LYS A 485 -0.87 -40.05 -25.13
N ALA A 486 -1.06 -39.10 -24.22
CA ALA A 486 -1.62 -37.79 -24.53
C ALA A 486 -0.78 -37.04 -25.57
N ALA A 487 0.56 -37.12 -25.47
CA ALA A 487 1.45 -36.59 -26.49
C ALA A 487 1.33 -37.34 -27.84
N PHE A 488 1.19 -38.67 -27.82
CA PHE A 488 1.02 -39.49 -29.03
C PHE A 488 -0.31 -39.26 -29.75
N ASP A 489 -1.42 -39.15 -29.02
CA ASP A 489 -2.73 -38.88 -29.61
C ASP A 489 -2.87 -37.42 -30.06
N THR A 490 -2.16 -36.48 -29.43
CA THR A 490 -2.00 -35.12 -29.98
C THR A 490 -1.24 -35.14 -31.31
N LEU A 491 -0.18 -35.95 -31.44
CA LEU A 491 0.56 -36.11 -32.70
C LEU A 491 -0.28 -36.79 -33.81
N LYS A 492 -1.17 -37.73 -33.46
CA LYS A 492 -2.10 -38.37 -34.42
C LYS A 492 -3.26 -37.47 -34.87
N SER A 493 -3.53 -36.34 -34.22
CA SER A 493 -4.53 -35.37 -34.69
C SER A 493 -3.96 -34.30 -35.62
N ILE A 494 -2.64 -34.34 -35.86
CA ILE A 494 -1.88 -33.40 -36.71
C ILE A 494 -1.47 -34.05 -38.05
N VAL A 495 -1.71 -35.36 -38.22
CA VAL A 495 -1.45 -36.15 -39.45
C VAL A 495 -2.76 -36.75 -39.97
#